data_AF-A0A7J3P553-F1
#
_entry.id   AF-A0A7J3P553-F1
#
_cell.length_a   1.000
_cell.length_b   1.000
_cell.length_c   1.000
_cell.angle_alpha   90.00
_cell.angle_beta   90.00
_cell.angle_gamma   90.00
#
_symmetry.space_group_name_H-M   'P 1'
#
loop_
_entity.id
_entity.type
_entity.pdbx_description
1 polymer ?
#
loop_
_entity_poly.entity_id
_entity_poly.type
_entity_poly.pdbx_seq_one_letter_code
_entity_poly.pdbx_strand_id
1 'polypeptide(L)'
;MLLVEYMGHRMAAEAYRVRVSDPVGTLVEAGLIGREPIQLYDPSAVVSARHLTLAFLCAVDAFSTGTNRAKRMEVEFLRFLAGSKQISEAIGLVGVRPGTEVVGVAAFSGGGLDPVGLLERARSLLGGDPEPGMLASASPSEVLRRMGVPEELVDAIPESEGASREELAVLERISVLRII
;
A
#
# COMPACT_ATOMS: atom_id res chain seq x y z
N MET A 1 -5.66 10.44 7.86
CA MET A 1 -4.58 9.50 8.27
C MET A 1 -5.11 8.17 8.80
N LEU A 2 -4.53 7.06 8.33
CA LEU A 2 -4.65 5.70 8.88
C LEU A 2 -3.43 5.41 9.76
N LEU A 3 -3.64 4.81 10.93
CA LEU A 3 -2.58 4.33 11.83
C LEU A 3 -2.83 2.85 12.14
N VAL A 4 -1.79 2.04 12.01
CA VAL A 4 -1.84 0.60 12.29
C VAL A 4 -0.61 0.22 13.11
N GLU A 5 -0.79 -0.65 14.11
CA GLU A 5 0.31 -1.24 14.87
C GLU A 5 0.15 -2.76 14.88
N TYR A 6 1.25 -3.48 14.65
CA TYR A 6 1.27 -4.94 14.65
C TYR A 6 2.69 -5.46 14.95
N MET A 7 2.79 -6.38 15.92
CA MET A 7 4.07 -7.00 16.35
C MET A 7 5.19 -5.98 16.63
N GLY A 8 4.86 -4.83 17.21
CA GLY A 8 5.82 -3.76 17.51
C GLY A 8 6.22 -2.90 16.30
N HIS A 9 5.69 -3.19 15.11
CA HIS A 9 5.78 -2.33 13.94
C HIS A 9 4.57 -1.42 13.83
N ARG A 10 4.75 -0.19 13.37
CA ARG A 10 3.71 0.80 13.13
C ARG A 10 3.73 1.25 11.68
N MET A 11 2.55 1.49 11.11
CA MET A 11 2.38 2.14 9.81
C MET A 11 1.49 3.37 9.99
N ALA A 12 1.87 4.47 9.36
CA ALA A 12 1.01 5.61 9.14
C ALA A 12 0.80 5.78 7.63
N ALA A 13 -0.44 6.02 7.20
CA ALA A 13 -0.73 6.26 5.79
C ALA A 13 -1.72 7.41 5.57
N GLU A 14 -1.49 8.17 4.51
CA GLU A 14 -2.35 9.28 4.09
C GLU A 14 -2.26 9.50 2.58
N ALA A 15 -3.30 10.09 1.99
CA ALA A 15 -3.29 10.51 0.60
C ALA A 15 -3.11 12.02 0.51
N TYR A 16 -2.28 12.46 -0.44
CA TYR A 16 -2.00 13.86 -0.69
C TYR A 16 -2.33 14.21 -2.12
N ARG A 17 -2.99 15.36 -2.32
CA ARG A 17 -2.99 16.02 -3.61
C ARG A 17 -1.64 16.70 -3.80
N VAL A 18 -0.81 16.15 -4.69
CA VAL A 18 0.57 16.62 -4.88
C VAL A 18 0.63 17.90 -5.72
N ARG A 19 1.65 18.73 -5.47
CA ARG A 19 1.94 19.93 -6.28
C ARG A 19 3.23 19.83 -7.08
N VAL A 20 3.83 18.64 -7.10
CA VAL A 20 5.04 18.31 -7.85
C VAL A 20 4.69 17.45 -9.06
N SER A 21 5.42 17.61 -10.15
CA SER A 21 5.21 16.84 -11.40
C SER A 21 5.72 15.40 -11.30
N ASP A 22 6.73 15.16 -10.47
CA ASP A 22 7.29 13.84 -10.18
C ASP A 22 7.39 13.59 -8.66
N PRO A 23 6.33 13.06 -8.04
CA PRO A 23 6.32 12.73 -6.62
C PRO A 23 7.41 11.73 -6.21
N VAL A 24 7.69 10.74 -7.07
CA VAL A 24 8.67 9.69 -6.78
C VAL A 24 10.07 10.29 -6.82
N GLY A 25 10.42 10.98 -7.90
CA GLY A 25 11.71 11.67 -8.05
C GLY A 25 11.96 12.66 -6.93
N THR A 26 10.96 13.47 -6.56
CA THR A 26 11.04 14.43 -5.45
C THR A 26 11.46 13.76 -4.14
N LEU A 27 10.84 12.64 -3.78
CA LEU A 27 11.18 11.93 -2.54
C LEU A 27 12.48 11.13 -2.63
N VAL A 28 12.90 10.72 -3.82
CA VAL A 28 14.22 10.10 -4.05
C VAL A 28 15.32 11.13 -3.88
N GLU A 29 15.21 12.31 -4.48
CA GLU A 29 16.19 13.40 -4.38
C GLU A 29 16.33 13.89 -2.94
N ALA A 30 15.23 13.94 -2.19
CA ALA A 30 15.22 14.26 -0.76
C ALA A 30 15.78 13.12 0.13
N GLY A 31 16.11 11.96 -0.45
CA GLY A 31 16.65 10.81 0.26
C GLY A 31 15.64 10.11 1.17
N LEU A 32 14.33 10.28 0.93
CA LEU A 32 13.27 9.56 1.64
C LEU A 32 13.12 8.15 1.04
N ILE A 33 12.74 8.06 -0.23
CA ILE A 33 12.64 6.76 -0.91
C ILE A 33 14.05 6.20 -1.11
N GLY A 34 14.25 4.92 -0.76
CA GLY A 34 15.54 4.25 -0.89
C GLY A 34 16.35 4.22 0.41
N ARG A 35 16.05 5.09 1.38
CA ARG A 35 16.80 5.20 2.64
C ARG A 35 15.92 5.10 3.88
N GLU A 36 14.74 5.72 3.83
CA GLU A 36 13.76 5.70 4.90
C GLU A 36 12.65 4.67 4.59
N PRO A 37 11.98 4.12 5.61
CA PRO A 37 10.88 3.18 5.43
C PRO A 37 9.59 3.92 5.00
N ILE A 38 9.56 4.37 3.75
CA ILE A 38 8.44 5.06 3.13
C ILE A 38 8.16 4.54 1.73
N GLN A 39 6.88 4.38 1.41
CA GLN A 39 6.40 3.88 0.14
C GLN A 39 5.27 4.75 -0.41
N LEU A 40 5.38 5.09 -1.70
CA LEU A 40 4.30 5.68 -2.47
C LEU A 40 3.44 4.60 -3.13
N TYR A 41 2.15 4.83 -3.21
CA TYR A 41 1.19 3.99 -3.94
C TYR A 41 0.14 4.84 -4.65
N ASP A 42 -0.48 4.29 -5.68
CA ASP A 42 -1.63 4.86 -6.37
C ASP A 42 -2.91 4.49 -5.63
N PRO A 43 -3.65 5.45 -5.03
CA PRO A 43 -4.88 5.14 -4.31
C PRO A 43 -5.98 4.54 -5.20
N SER A 44 -5.94 4.78 -6.51
CA SER A 44 -6.85 4.18 -7.49
C SER A 44 -6.58 2.70 -7.76
N ALA A 45 -5.55 2.12 -7.13
CA ALA A 45 -5.27 0.69 -7.11
C ALA A 45 -5.58 0.02 -5.76
N VAL A 46 -6.05 0.79 -4.77
CA VAL A 46 -6.33 0.31 -3.41
C VAL A 46 -7.84 0.37 -3.13
N VAL A 47 -8.42 -0.76 -2.74
CA VAL A 47 -9.88 -0.91 -2.58
C VAL A 47 -10.42 -0.39 -1.24
N SER A 48 -9.62 -0.46 -0.17
CA SER A 48 -10.05 -0.03 1.16
C SER A 48 -8.89 0.19 2.12
N ALA A 49 -9.16 0.82 3.26
CA ALA A 49 -8.21 0.88 4.37
C ALA A 49 -7.83 -0.52 4.89
N ARG A 50 -8.75 -1.49 4.83
CA ARG A 50 -8.47 -2.89 5.22
C ARG A 50 -7.44 -3.53 4.29
N HIS A 51 -7.47 -3.18 3.00
CA HIS A 51 -6.47 -3.64 2.03
C HIS A 51 -5.06 -3.18 2.40
N LEU A 52 -4.90 -1.90 2.76
CA LEU A 52 -3.63 -1.35 3.24
C LEU A 52 -3.20 -2.01 4.56
N THR A 53 -4.11 -2.09 5.52
CA THR A 53 -3.84 -2.72 6.82
C THR A 53 -3.35 -4.15 6.62
N LEU A 54 -4.06 -4.96 5.84
CA LEU A 54 -3.72 -6.36 5.63
C LEU A 54 -2.40 -6.52 4.87
N ALA A 55 -2.13 -5.69 3.86
CA ALA A 55 -0.82 -5.69 3.18
C ALA A 55 0.33 -5.38 4.16
N PHE A 56 0.11 -4.47 5.12
CA PHE A 56 1.07 -4.18 6.19
C PHE A 56 1.25 -5.37 7.14
N LEU A 57 0.16 -5.99 7.61
CA LEU A 57 0.24 -7.18 8.46
C LEU A 57 1.03 -8.30 7.77
N CYS A 58 0.74 -8.58 6.50
CA CYS A 58 1.46 -9.59 5.72
C CYS A 58 2.95 -9.25 5.54
N ALA A 59 3.30 -7.98 5.32
CA ALA A 59 4.68 -7.56 5.22
C ALA A 59 5.44 -7.73 6.54
N VAL A 60 4.82 -7.34 7.66
CA VAL A 60 5.38 -7.55 9.01
C VAL A 60 5.59 -9.03 9.29
N ASP A 61 4.56 -9.87 9.05
CA ASP A 61 4.65 -11.32 9.20
C ASP A 61 5.82 -11.90 8.39
N ALA A 62 5.94 -11.50 7.12
CA ALA A 62 7.00 -11.99 6.24
C ALA A 62 8.39 -11.61 6.75
N PHE A 63 8.55 -10.40 7.30
CA PHE A 63 9.79 -9.95 7.91
C PHE A 63 10.10 -10.67 9.23
N SER A 64 9.11 -10.82 10.10
CA SER A 64 9.28 -11.50 11.39
C SER A 64 9.59 -12.99 11.24
N THR A 65 9.13 -13.62 10.16
CA THR A 65 9.35 -15.04 9.87
C THR A 65 10.52 -15.32 8.93
N GLY A 66 11.16 -14.27 8.38
CA GLY A 66 12.26 -14.41 7.42
C GLY A 66 11.84 -14.98 6.06
N THR A 67 10.56 -14.86 5.70
CA THR A 67 9.99 -15.32 4.42
C THR A 67 9.85 -14.18 3.40
N ASN A 68 10.20 -12.95 3.78
CA ASN A 68 10.18 -11.76 2.93
C ASN A 68 11.07 -11.92 1.69
N ARG A 69 10.58 -11.39 0.56
CA ARG A 69 11.33 -11.40 -0.72
C ARG A 69 12.15 -10.12 -0.91
N ALA A 70 11.62 -8.99 -0.45
CA ALA A 70 12.29 -7.72 -0.48
C ALA A 70 13.17 -7.54 0.77
N LYS A 71 14.29 -6.81 0.60
CA LYS A 71 15.18 -6.46 1.72
C LYS A 71 14.62 -5.40 2.65
N ARG A 72 13.55 -4.70 2.24
CA ARG A 72 12.96 -3.56 2.94
C ARG A 72 11.45 -3.74 3.08
N MET A 73 10.90 -3.42 4.25
CA MET A 73 9.51 -3.72 4.61
C MET A 73 8.52 -2.94 3.74
N GLU A 74 8.82 -1.69 3.43
CA GLU A 74 7.98 -0.82 2.62
C GLU A 74 7.83 -1.34 1.18
N VAL A 75 8.83 -2.07 0.67
CA VAL A 75 8.79 -2.73 -0.65
C VAL A 75 8.01 -4.05 -0.58
N GLU A 76 8.15 -4.81 0.50
CA GLU A 76 7.38 -6.02 0.73
C GLU A 76 5.89 -5.72 0.92
N PHE A 77 5.58 -4.62 1.61
CA PHE A 77 4.24 -4.04 1.69
C PHE A 77 3.65 -3.78 0.31
N LEU A 78 4.38 -3.11 -0.59
CA LEU A 78 3.91 -2.83 -1.95
C LEU A 78 3.62 -4.14 -2.71
N ARG A 79 4.44 -5.16 -2.51
CA ARG A 79 4.26 -6.49 -3.12
C ARG A 79 2.95 -7.14 -2.66
N PHE A 80 2.67 -7.12 -1.35
CA PHE A 80 1.40 -7.63 -0.82
C PHE A 80 0.22 -6.78 -1.25
N LEU A 81 0.33 -5.45 -1.25
CA LEU A 81 -0.71 -4.53 -1.72
C LEU A 81 -1.09 -4.80 -3.19
N ALA A 82 -0.11 -5.20 -4.02
CA ALA A 82 -0.35 -5.55 -5.41
C ALA A 82 -0.94 -6.96 -5.62
N GLY A 83 -0.98 -7.80 -4.59
CA GLY A 83 -1.32 -9.21 -4.77
C GLY A 83 -0.34 -9.96 -5.70
N SER A 84 0.94 -9.54 -5.75
CA SER A 84 1.93 -10.12 -6.65
C SER A 84 3.07 -10.84 -5.92
N LYS A 85 3.74 -11.78 -6.61
CA LYS A 85 4.99 -12.43 -6.16
C LYS A 85 6.25 -11.70 -6.66
N GLN A 86 6.12 -10.74 -7.58
CA GLN A 86 7.21 -10.02 -8.23
C GLN A 86 7.16 -8.53 -7.90
N ILE A 87 8.30 -7.96 -7.49
CA ILE A 87 8.38 -6.54 -7.11
C ILE A 87 8.15 -5.62 -8.32
N SER A 88 8.70 -5.98 -9.48
CA SER A 88 8.53 -5.21 -10.72
C SER A 88 7.06 -5.11 -11.15
N GLU A 89 6.33 -6.21 -11.06
CA GLU A 89 4.89 -6.25 -11.34
C GLU A 89 4.11 -5.42 -10.31
N ALA A 90 4.46 -5.54 -9.02
CA ALA A 90 3.82 -4.76 -7.96
C ALA A 90 3.96 -3.24 -8.19
N ILE A 91 5.14 -2.77 -8.57
CA ILE A 91 5.36 -1.36 -8.92
C ILE A 91 4.45 -0.93 -10.08
N GLY A 92 4.28 -1.77 -11.12
CA GLY A 92 3.40 -1.45 -12.24
C GLY A 92 1.91 -1.42 -11.91
N LEU A 93 1.48 -2.24 -10.95
CA LEU A 93 0.06 -2.40 -10.56
C LEU A 93 -0.42 -1.34 -9.57
N VAL A 94 0.38 -1.05 -8.54
CA VAL A 94 -0.03 -0.19 -7.41
C VAL A 94 0.92 0.99 -7.16
N GLY A 95 2.02 1.10 -7.91
CA GLY A 95 2.94 2.24 -7.81
C GLY A 95 2.35 3.51 -8.44
N VAL A 96 2.85 4.66 -7.97
CA VAL A 96 2.49 5.98 -8.54
C VAL A 96 2.97 6.09 -9.99
N ARG A 97 2.13 6.68 -10.84
CA ARG A 97 2.43 6.91 -12.26
C ARG A 97 2.83 8.36 -12.49
N PRO A 98 3.59 8.67 -13.56
CA PRO A 98 3.83 10.05 -13.96
C PRO A 98 2.50 10.80 -14.18
N GLY A 99 2.39 12.02 -13.66
CA GLY A 99 1.20 12.86 -13.79
C GLY A 99 0.06 12.53 -12.81
N THR A 100 0.25 11.62 -11.85
CA THR A 100 -0.73 11.37 -10.79
C THR A 100 -0.89 12.60 -9.89
N GLU A 101 -2.11 13.13 -9.78
CA GLU A 101 -2.43 14.29 -8.93
C GLU A 101 -2.62 13.94 -7.45
N VAL A 102 -3.04 12.70 -7.15
CA VAL A 102 -3.29 12.24 -5.78
C VAL A 102 -2.48 10.98 -5.53
N VAL A 103 -1.57 11.04 -4.57
CA VAL A 103 -0.70 9.92 -4.21
C VAL A 103 -0.99 9.44 -2.80
N GLY A 104 -0.96 8.13 -2.61
CA GLY A 104 -0.93 7.51 -1.30
C GLY A 104 0.50 7.44 -0.79
N VAL A 105 0.70 7.76 0.48
CA VAL A 105 1.99 7.64 1.17
C VAL A 105 1.79 6.75 2.38
N ALA A 106 2.63 5.72 2.50
CA ALA A 106 2.71 4.86 3.68
C ALA A 106 4.13 4.95 4.27
N ALA A 107 4.21 5.31 5.54
CA ALA A 107 5.44 5.33 6.33
C ALA A 107 5.39 4.22 7.39
N PHE A 108 6.54 3.61 7.67
CA PHE A 108 6.64 2.47 8.58
C PHE A 108 7.65 2.76 9.69
N SER A 109 7.49 2.11 10.85
CA SER A 109 8.44 2.26 11.95
C SER A 109 9.67 1.42 11.63
N GLY A 110 10.78 2.09 11.34
CA GLY A 110 12.09 1.50 11.06
C GLY A 110 13.15 2.60 11.02
N GLY A 111 14.39 2.30 11.41
CA GLY A 111 15.48 3.28 11.39
C GLY A 111 15.46 4.36 12.48
N GLY A 112 14.67 4.19 13.54
CA GLY A 112 14.64 5.11 14.70
C GLY A 112 13.73 6.34 14.57
N LEU A 113 12.96 6.44 13.47
CA LEU A 113 12.02 7.55 13.23
C LEU A 113 10.56 7.11 13.39
N ASP A 114 9.73 8.01 13.92
CA ASP A 114 8.29 7.82 14.04
C ASP A 114 7.59 7.95 12.66
N PRO A 115 6.69 7.03 12.29
CA PRO A 115 6.02 7.05 10.98
C PRO A 115 5.25 8.33 10.68
N VAL A 116 4.68 8.98 11.70
CA VAL A 116 3.91 10.22 11.50
C VAL A 116 4.85 11.35 11.12
N GLY A 117 6.00 11.47 11.80
CA GLY A 117 7.02 12.45 11.44
C GLY A 117 7.59 12.24 10.02
N LEU A 118 7.69 10.97 9.58
CA LEU A 118 8.12 10.67 8.20
C LEU A 118 7.06 11.06 7.16
N LEU A 119 5.77 10.86 7.45
CA LEU A 119 4.67 11.37 6.62
C LEU A 119 4.68 12.90 6.54
N GLU A 120 4.89 13.61 7.64
CA GLU A 120 4.94 15.08 7.67
C GLU A 120 6.09 15.63 6.79
N ARG A 121 7.25 14.98 6.82
CA ARG A 121 8.38 15.29 5.92
C ARG A 121 7.98 15.07 4.45
N ALA A 122 7.36 13.93 4.13
CA ALA A 122 6.92 13.64 2.77
C ALA A 122 5.86 14.64 2.28
N ARG A 123 4.87 14.97 3.11
CA ARG A 123 3.85 15.99 2.83
C ARG A 123 4.48 17.33 2.48
N SER A 124 5.45 17.77 3.28
CA SER A 124 6.14 19.05 3.08
C SER A 124 6.88 19.10 1.74
N LEU A 125 7.51 18.00 1.34
CA LEU A 125 8.26 17.88 0.07
C LEU A 125 7.35 17.79 -1.15
N LEU A 126 6.23 17.07 -1.04
CA LEU A 126 5.23 16.94 -2.11
C LEU A 126 4.40 18.22 -2.30
N GLY A 127 4.50 19.16 -1.36
CA GLY A 127 3.76 20.42 -1.34
C GLY A 127 2.24 20.24 -1.26
N GLY A 128 1.80 19.05 -0.86
CA GLY A 128 0.41 18.61 -0.98
C GLY A 128 -0.41 18.77 0.29
N ASP A 129 -1.71 18.96 0.10
CA ASP A 129 -2.69 18.91 1.19
C ASP A 129 -3.21 17.48 1.34
N PRO A 130 -3.48 17.02 2.58
CA PRO A 130 -4.21 15.79 2.80
C PRO A 130 -5.51 15.83 2.01
N GLU A 131 -5.83 14.74 1.33
CA GLU A 131 -7.08 14.56 0.58
C GLU A 131 -7.91 13.47 1.29
N PRO A 132 -8.77 13.85 2.26
CA PRO A 132 -9.53 12.88 3.05
C PRO A 132 -10.40 11.98 2.17
N GLY A 133 -10.48 10.70 2.53
CA GLY A 133 -11.23 9.71 1.75
C GLY A 133 -10.51 9.17 0.52
N MET A 134 -9.38 9.75 0.12
CA MET A 134 -8.59 9.28 -1.03
C MET A 134 -7.45 8.33 -0.65
N LEU A 135 -7.47 7.79 0.56
CA LEU A 135 -6.50 6.76 0.98
C LEU A 135 -6.64 5.48 0.14
N ALA A 136 -7.86 5.18 -0.29
CA ALA A 136 -8.22 4.06 -1.13
C ALA A 136 -9.46 4.44 -1.93
N SER A 137 -9.39 4.39 -3.26
CA SER A 137 -10.47 4.84 -4.15
C SER A 137 -10.78 3.87 -5.29
N ALA A 138 -10.13 2.70 -5.30
CA ALA A 138 -10.29 1.74 -6.37
C ALA A 138 -11.62 0.98 -6.31
N SER A 139 -12.16 0.64 -7.48
CA SER A 139 -13.23 -0.35 -7.58
C SER A 139 -12.67 -1.76 -7.28
N PRO A 140 -13.26 -2.51 -6.32
CA PRO A 140 -12.85 -3.88 -6.05
C PRO A 140 -12.84 -4.79 -7.28
N SER A 141 -13.88 -4.72 -8.11
CA SER A 141 -13.99 -5.53 -9.33
C SER A 141 -12.90 -5.22 -10.35
N GLU A 142 -12.49 -3.95 -10.48
CA GLU A 142 -11.38 -3.56 -11.35
C GLU A 142 -10.04 -4.09 -10.86
N VAL A 143 -9.80 -4.03 -9.56
CA VAL A 143 -8.58 -4.55 -8.94
C VAL A 143 -8.48 -6.06 -9.12
N LEU A 144 -9.57 -6.80 -8.91
CA LEU A 144 -9.61 -8.25 -9.13
C LEU A 144 -9.32 -8.64 -10.59
N ARG A 145 -9.90 -7.91 -11.55
CA ARG A 145 -9.60 -8.12 -12.97
C ARG A 145 -8.12 -7.92 -13.28
N ARG A 146 -7.49 -6.87 -12.71
CA ARG A 146 -6.03 -6.63 -12.85
C ARG A 146 -5.20 -7.73 -12.18
N MET A 147 -5.66 -8.27 -11.06
CA MET A 147 -5.02 -9.40 -10.37
C MET A 147 -5.26 -10.75 -11.06
N GLY A 148 -6.10 -10.81 -12.10
CA GLY A 148 -6.45 -12.04 -12.80
C GLY A 148 -7.27 -13.02 -11.95
N VAL A 149 -8.06 -12.51 -11.01
CA VAL A 149 -8.95 -13.34 -10.18
C VAL A 149 -10.23 -13.66 -10.97
N PRO A 150 -10.56 -14.94 -11.22
CA PRO A 150 -11.79 -15.33 -11.91
C PRO A 150 -13.05 -14.97 -11.09
N GLU A 151 -14.15 -14.68 -11.78
CA GLU A 151 -15.43 -14.34 -11.13
C GLU A 151 -15.97 -15.50 -10.28
N GLU A 152 -15.70 -16.75 -10.67
CA GLU A 152 -16.14 -17.93 -9.94
C GLU A 152 -15.53 -18.01 -8.53
N LEU A 153 -14.31 -17.48 -8.34
CA LEU A 153 -13.71 -17.39 -7.00
C LEU A 153 -14.37 -16.31 -6.15
N VAL A 154 -14.84 -15.22 -6.76
CA VAL A 154 -15.56 -14.16 -6.06
C VAL A 154 -16.95 -14.65 -5.63
N ASP A 155 -17.63 -15.38 -6.51
CA ASP A 155 -18.96 -15.94 -6.24
C ASP A 155 -18.95 -16.97 -5.10
N ALA A 156 -17.84 -17.66 -4.91
CA ALA A 156 -17.65 -18.62 -3.82
C ALA A 156 -17.48 -17.96 -2.44
N ILE A 157 -17.21 -16.65 -2.38
CA ILE A 157 -17.02 -15.95 -1.12
C ILE A 157 -18.39 -15.71 -0.45
N PRO A 158 -18.55 -16.09 0.83
CA PRO A 158 -19.78 -15.82 1.57
C PRO A 158 -20.06 -14.32 1.68
N GLU A 159 -21.35 -13.97 1.73
CA GLU A 159 -21.75 -12.61 2.08
C GLU A 159 -21.30 -12.27 3.50
N SER A 160 -20.90 -11.02 3.69
CA SER A 160 -20.41 -10.51 4.96
C SER A 160 -20.95 -9.11 5.19
N GLU A 161 -21.27 -8.81 6.45
CA GLU A 161 -21.68 -7.47 6.83
C GLU A 161 -20.47 -6.52 6.78
N GLY A 162 -20.61 -5.39 6.08
CA GLY A 162 -19.60 -4.34 6.06
C GLY A 162 -18.46 -4.50 5.04
N ALA A 163 -18.47 -5.55 4.21
CA ALA A 163 -17.55 -5.69 3.08
C ALA A 163 -18.22 -6.45 1.91
N SER A 164 -17.94 -6.03 0.67
CA SER A 164 -18.42 -6.76 -0.51
C SER A 164 -17.61 -8.04 -0.73
N ARG A 165 -18.18 -9.01 -1.47
CA ARG A 165 -17.45 -10.25 -1.84
C ARG A 165 -16.18 -9.94 -2.61
N GLU A 166 -16.21 -8.93 -3.47
CA GLU A 166 -15.05 -8.48 -4.24
C GLU A 166 -13.95 -7.91 -3.34
N GLU A 167 -14.31 -7.08 -2.35
CA GLU A 167 -13.32 -6.58 -1.40
C GLU A 167 -12.69 -7.73 -0.62
N LEU A 168 -13.50 -8.68 -0.16
CA LEU A 168 -13.02 -9.88 0.53
C LEU A 168 -12.12 -10.74 -0.38
N ALA A 169 -12.44 -10.87 -1.66
CA ALA A 169 -11.61 -11.58 -2.63
C ALA A 169 -10.23 -10.94 -2.76
N VAL A 170 -10.17 -9.60 -2.78
CA VAL A 170 -8.89 -8.87 -2.80
C VAL A 170 -8.10 -9.16 -1.53
N LEU A 171 -8.75 -9.10 -0.36
CA LEU A 171 -8.09 -9.38 0.92
C LEU A 171 -7.60 -10.83 1.03
N GLU A 172 -8.40 -11.79 0.57
CA GLU A 172 -8.03 -13.19 0.54
C GLU A 172 -6.85 -13.43 -0.41
N ARG A 173 -6.89 -12.82 -1.60
CA ARG A 173 -5.82 -12.94 -2.59
C ARG A 173 -4.47 -12.52 -2.01
N ILE A 174 -4.41 -11.39 -1.31
CA ILE A 174 -3.16 -10.92 -0.70
C ILE A 174 -2.75 -11.78 0.51
N SER A 175 -3.72 -12.32 1.26
CA SER A 175 -3.46 -13.20 2.41
C SER A 175 -2.88 -14.55 2.00
N VAL A 176 -3.37 -15.12 0.90
CA VAL A 176 -2.88 -16.41 0.39
C VAL A 176 -1.41 -16.31 -0.01
N LEU A 177 -0.95 -15.19 -0.55
CA LEU A 177 0.47 -14.97 -0.88
C LEU A 177 1.42 -15.05 0.31
N ARG A 178 0.90 -14.97 1.54
CA ARG A 178 1.69 -15.18 2.75
C ARG A 178 2.03 -16.67 2.96
N ILE A 179 1.21 -17.58 2.44
CA ILE A 179 1.27 -19.02 2.71
C ILE A 179 2.03 -19.79 1.59
N ILE A 180 2.15 -19.21 0.38
CA ILE A 180 2.65 -19.87 -0.85
C ILE A 180 3.89 -19.22 -1.47
#